data_AF-A0AAJ1B368-F1
#
_entry.id   AF-A0AAJ1B368-F1
#
_cell.length_a   1.000
_cell.length_b   1.000
_cell.length_c   1.000
_cell.angle_alpha   90.00
_cell.angle_beta   90.00
_cell.angle_gamma   90.00
#
_symmetry.space_group_name_H-M   'P 1'
#
loop_
_entity.id
_entity.type
_entity.pdbx_description
1 polymer ?
#
loop_
_entity_poly.entity_id
_entity_poly.type
_entity_poly.pdbx_seq_one_letter_code
_entity_poly.pdbx_strand_id
1 'polypeptide(L)' 'YTEIVYPTLKETIDLIKRHGGTVVLAHPGNNLKGKFEIFDEMVELGVEGVEAFSNYHSPETVEYFYQAG' A
#
# COMPACT_ATOMS: atom_id res chain seq x y z
N TYR A 1 -9.14 9.18 26.43
CA TYR A 1 -8.60 8.44 25.28
C TYR A 1 -9.74 7.63 24.70
N THR A 2 -10.06 7.79 23.42
CA THR A 2 -11.10 7.01 22.73
C THR A 2 -10.39 6.10 21.73
N GLU A 3 -10.85 4.87 21.63
CA GLU A 3 -10.26 3.88 20.72
C GLU A 3 -10.65 4.23 19.28
N ILE A 4 -9.66 4.26 18.39
CA ILE A 4 -9.90 4.39 16.95
C ILE A 4 -9.88 2.99 16.36
N VAL A 5 -11.01 2.60 15.76
CA VAL A 5 -11.13 1.35 15.01
C VAL A 5 -10.91 1.66 13.54
N TYR A 6 -9.85 1.10 12.96
CA TYR A 6 -9.58 1.20 11.53
C TYR A 6 -10.25 0.03 10.79
N PRO A 7 -10.75 0.26 9.56
CA PRO A 7 -11.20 -0.83 8.70
C PRO A 7 -10.03 -1.74 8.35
N THR A 8 -10.33 -3.00 8.04
CA THR A 8 -9.35 -3.90 7.44
C THR A 8 -8.94 -3.41 6.05
N LEU A 9 -7.80 -3.90 5.57
CA LEU A 9 -7.36 -3.63 4.20
C LEU A 9 -8.41 -4.07 3.18
N LYS A 10 -9.02 -5.26 3.38
CA LYS A 10 -10.03 -5.80 2.48
C LYS A 10 -11.28 -4.91 2.42
N GLU A 11 -11.80 -4.48 3.57
CA GLU A 11 -12.95 -3.56 3.62
C GLU A 11 -12.65 -2.24 2.93
N THR A 12 -11.41 -1.73 3.07
CA THR A 12 -10.97 -0.50 2.42
C THR A 12 -10.86 -0.66 0.90
N ILE A 13 -10.27 -1.75 0.43
CA ILE A 13 -10.19 -2.11 -1.00
C ILE A 13 -11.60 -2.21 -1.58
N ASP A 14 -12.47 -3.02 -0.97
CA ASP A 14 -13.81 -3.27 -1.48
C ASP A 14 -14.65 -1.98 -1.48
N LEU A 15 -14.45 -1.08 -0.53
CA LEU A 15 -15.08 0.25 -0.53
C LEU A 15 -14.62 1.09 -1.73
N ILE A 16 -13.31 1.23 -1.95
CA ILE A 16 -12.76 2.02 -3.07
C ILE A 16 -13.27 1.47 -4.40
N LYS A 17 -13.17 0.16 -4.61
CA LYS A 17 -13.57 -0.48 -5.88
C LYS A 17 -15.08 -0.40 -6.13
N ARG A 18 -15.92 -0.53 -5.10
CA ARG A 18 -17.39 -0.33 -5.22
C ARG A 18 -17.78 1.06 -5.72
N HIS A 19 -16.93 2.05 -5.50
CA HIS A 19 -17.12 3.42 -6.00
C HIS A 19 -16.33 3.71 -7.28
N GLY A 20 -15.77 2.69 -7.93
CA GLY A 20 -15.04 2.82 -9.19
C GLY A 20 -13.64 3.44 -9.05
N GLY A 21 -13.09 3.50 -7.84
CA GLY A 21 -11.74 3.99 -7.60
C GLY A 21 -10.67 2.92 -7.82
N THR A 22 -9.42 3.37 -7.92
CA THR A 22 -8.22 2.52 -7.99
C THR A 22 -7.51 2.52 -6.64
N VAL A 23 -7.09 1.34 -6.18
CA VAL A 23 -6.42 1.20 -4.88
C VAL A 23 -4.92 1.42 -5.02
N VAL A 24 -4.42 2.54 -4.49
CA VAL A 24 -2.99 2.88 -4.47
C VAL A 24 -2.49 3.00 -3.03
N LEU A 25 -1.42 2.28 -2.69
CA LEU A 25 -0.76 2.40 -1.37
C LEU A 25 0.08 3.68 -1.29
N ALA A 26 -0.24 4.54 -0.32
CA ALA A 26 0.54 5.75 -0.04
C ALA A 26 1.77 5.43 0.83
N HIS A 27 2.91 6.06 0.52
CA HIS A 27 4.19 5.99 1.24
C HIS A 27 4.47 4.63 1.91
N PRO A 28 4.39 3.51 1.16
CA PRO A 28 4.51 2.15 1.70
C PRO A 28 5.83 1.89 2.45
N GLY A 29 6.94 2.51 2.04
CA GLY A 29 8.25 2.27 2.61
C GLY A 29 8.31 2.62 4.10
N ASN A 30 7.58 3.66 4.51
CA ASN A 30 7.50 4.08 5.91
C ASN A 30 6.77 3.05 6.80
N ASN A 31 5.77 2.38 6.24
CA ASN A 31 4.91 1.44 6.97
C ASN A 31 5.47 0.01 6.92
N LEU A 32 5.95 -0.43 5.76
CA LEU A 32 6.46 -1.79 5.55
C LEU A 32 7.85 -1.99 6.14
N LYS A 33 8.68 -0.93 6.23
CA LYS A 33 10.01 -0.95 6.87
C LYS A 33 10.89 -2.11 6.37
N GLY A 34 10.87 -2.36 5.05
CA GLY A 34 11.64 -3.40 4.38
C GLY A 34 10.98 -4.78 4.30
N LYS A 35 9.77 -4.96 4.84
CA LYS A 35 8.97 -6.20 4.73
C LYS A 35 8.16 -6.23 3.44
N PHE A 36 8.87 -6.34 2.32
CA PHE A 36 8.26 -6.28 1.00
C PHE A 36 7.39 -7.49 0.66
N GLU A 37 7.58 -8.63 1.32
CA GLU A 37 6.72 -9.81 1.18
C GLU A 37 5.25 -9.51 1.56
N ILE A 38 5.02 -8.58 2.48
CA ILE A 38 3.66 -8.14 2.85
C ILE A 38 3.03 -7.36 1.69
N PHE A 39 3.83 -6.62 0.92
CA PHE A 39 3.33 -5.89 -0.25
C PHE A 39 2.75 -6.86 -1.28
N ASP A 40 3.41 -7.98 -1.53
CA ASP A 40 2.93 -9.01 -2.47
C ASP A 40 1.55 -9.54 -2.04
N GLU A 41 1.37 -9.85 -0.75
CA GLU A 41 0.06 -10.26 -0.19
C GLU A 41 -1.02 -9.16 -0.36
N MET A 42 -0.66 -7.89 -0.22
CA MET A 42 -1.57 -6.76 -0.42
C MET A 42 -2.00 -6.62 -1.89
N VAL A 43 -1.08 -6.87 -2.83
CA VAL A 43 -1.36 -6.89 -4.27
C VAL A 43 -2.34 -8.03 -4.60
N GLU A 44 -2.10 -9.23 -4.09
CA GLU A 44 -3.03 -10.37 -4.25
C GLU A 44 -4.44 -10.07 -3.71
N LEU A 45 -4.53 -9.29 -2.63
CA LEU A 45 -5.80 -8.90 -2.03
C LEU A 45 -6.57 -7.85 -2.85
N GLY A 46 -5.89 -7.14 -3.75
CA GLY A 46 -6.50 -6.20 -4.70
C GLY A 46 -5.95 -4.78 -4.66
N VAL A 47 -4.77 -4.54 -4.07
CA VAL A 47 -4.01 -3.30 -4.31
C VAL A 47 -3.56 -3.27 -5.77
N GLU A 48 -3.76 -2.12 -6.43
CA GLU A 48 -3.56 -1.97 -7.88
C GLU A 48 -2.37 -1.06 -8.21
N GLY A 49 -1.82 -0.38 -7.22
CA GLY A 49 -0.65 0.46 -7.39
C GLY A 49 -0.05 0.91 -6.07
N VAL A 50 1.07 1.61 -6.18
CA VAL A 50 1.84 2.06 -5.03
C VAL A 50 2.54 3.38 -5.33
N GLU A 51 2.66 4.24 -4.34
CA GLU A 51 3.53 5.42 -4.42
C GLU A 51 4.99 4.95 -4.39
N ALA A 52 5.63 4.78 -5.55
CA ALA A 52 7.03 4.38 -5.61
C ALA A 52 7.98 5.49 -5.10
N PHE A 53 7.69 6.75 -5.43
CA PHE A 53 8.54 7.91 -5.15
C PHE A 53 7.98 8.74 -3.99
N SER A 54 8.71 8.80 -2.88
CA SER A 54 8.35 9.55 -1.68
C SER A 54 9.60 10.02 -0.95
N ASN A 55 9.54 11.14 -0.22
CA ASN A 55 10.64 11.62 0.62
C ASN A 55 10.94 10.69 1.82
N TYR A 56 10.04 9.74 2.10
CA TYR A 56 10.22 8.72 3.14
C TYR A 56 10.87 7.43 2.61
N HIS A 57 11.16 7.33 1.32
CA HIS A 57 11.72 6.12 0.71
C HIS A 57 13.23 6.25 0.52
N SER A 58 13.95 5.18 0.87
CA SER A 58 15.34 5.04 0.47
C SER A 58 15.42 4.75 -1.03
N PRO A 59 16.56 5.02 -1.70
CA PRO A 59 16.74 4.67 -3.11
C PRO A 59 16.43 3.20 -3.42
N GLU A 60 16.78 2.28 -2.52
CA GLU A 60 16.49 0.85 -2.67
C GLU A 60 14.99 0.55 -2.61
N THR A 61 14.26 1.27 -1.75
CA THR A 61 12.81 1.15 -1.63
C THR A 61 12.11 1.66 -2.89
N VAL A 62 12.59 2.79 -3.44
CA VAL A 62 12.10 3.34 -4.71
C VAL A 62 12.32 2.33 -5.84
N GLU A 63 13.54 1.80 -5.95
CA GLU A 63 13.89 0.83 -6.99
C GLU A 63 13.00 -0.42 -6.91
N TYR A 64 12.79 -0.97 -5.70
CA TYR A 64 11.92 -2.13 -5.50
C TYR A 64 10.50 -1.87 -6.04
N PHE A 65 9.85 -0.77 -5.63
CA PHE A 65 8.47 -0.49 -6.06
C PHE A 65 8.37 -0.10 -7.53
N TYR A 66 9.41 0.54 -8.09
CA TYR A 66 9.43 0.91 -9.50
C TYR A 66 9.56 -0.32 -10.42
N GLN A 67 10.34 -1.32 -10.03
CA GLN A 67 10.52 -2.56 -10.78
C GLN A 67 9.37 -3.57 -10.58
N ALA A 68 8.51 -3.36 -9.58
CA ALA A 68 7.36 -4.22 -9.30
C ALA A 68 6.16 -3.99 -10.25
N GLY A 69 6.15 -2.89 -11.00
CA GLY A 69 5.13 -2.57 -12.01
C GLY A 69 5.56 -2.95 -13.42
#